data_AF-A0A536LPF5-F1
#
_entry.id   AF-A0A536LPF5-F1
#
_cell.length_a   1.000
_cell.length_b   1.000
_cell.length_c   1.000
_cell.angle_alpha   90.00
_cell.angle_beta   90.00
_cell.angle_gamma   90.00
#
_symmetry.space_group_name_H-M   'P 1'
#
loop_
_entity.id
_entity.type
_entity.pdbx_description
1 polymer ?
#
loop_
_entity_poly.entity_id
_entity_poly.type
_entity_poly.pdbx_seq_one_letter_code
_entity_poly.pdbx_strand_id
1 'polypeptide(L)'
;MSLAPRVRHACGSPGQTFRQRGQVLILFVMGATVIFVIGAIVVDIGLWVSQRRSAQAAADLAALAAATELPDSGAAALKGETFGSRNGFDDVLVRIPSPHFTNGSCLADVDPCSVEVEIHDKGGSLFTGIFGIFSPDIGATATGVHGASPPGPDVALFASKSDSDCGDGPTVDIEAQHVTVTGSTHTNEIIYIDGPDDDFAGPITYVCANGFTEGSQQHFAYQPPPRIIDTQAAPLNVNWSDVPCTVTVPSGTHIENDSNLWDVPGSQLKSNVICSDGDLALSGDGISGHATFASRNGTVNISSTGSLGNHLQPADSLSGTPLANLLVFSASTSSSAVEMTVTAGRYAGYIHAPKSRVVFNGGQNVDLNGAIIALTVLLTGSNITIEALPGLSGPPGPPEIHLED
;
A
#
# COMPACT_ATOMS: atom_id res chain seq x y z
N MET A 1 -81.76 -54.15 -90.51
CA MET A 1 -80.92 -54.08 -91.73
C MET A 1 -79.77 -53.15 -91.39
N SER A 2 -78.49 -53.44 -91.59
CA SER A 2 -77.81 -54.53 -92.27
C SER A 2 -76.30 -54.32 -91.99
N LEU A 3 -75.58 -55.42 -91.78
CA LEU A 3 -74.14 -55.62 -92.05
C LEU A 3 -73.06 -54.93 -91.19
N ALA A 4 -72.15 -55.79 -90.72
CA ALA A 4 -70.86 -55.59 -90.07
C ALA A 4 -69.75 -55.18 -91.09
N PRO A 5 -68.42 -55.34 -90.85
CA PRO A 5 -67.54 -55.15 -89.66
C PRO A 5 -66.27 -54.30 -90.00
N ARG A 6 -65.39 -53.99 -89.02
CA ARG A 6 -63.92 -54.06 -89.23
C ARG A 6 -63.07 -53.99 -87.94
N VAL A 7 -61.95 -54.69 -88.03
CA VAL A 7 -60.97 -55.11 -87.01
C VAL A 7 -59.88 -54.04 -86.80
N ARG A 8 -59.28 -53.91 -85.59
CA ARG A 8 -57.83 -54.09 -85.27
C ARG A 8 -57.32 -53.31 -84.04
N HIS A 9 -56.65 -54.08 -83.17
CA HIS A 9 -55.34 -53.86 -82.52
C HIS A 9 -55.07 -52.60 -81.68
N ALA A 10 -54.80 -52.85 -80.38
CA ALA A 10 -53.46 -52.90 -79.79
C ALA A 10 -53.22 -52.02 -78.55
N CYS A 11 -52.43 -52.65 -77.66
CA CYS A 11 -51.40 -52.11 -76.80
C CYS A 11 -51.83 -51.29 -75.58
N GLY A 12 -51.52 -51.85 -74.39
CA GLY A 12 -51.55 -51.15 -73.13
C GLY A 12 -50.59 -49.97 -73.12
N SER A 13 -51.02 -48.89 -72.45
CA SER A 13 -50.15 -47.79 -72.07
C SER A 13 -49.68 -48.04 -70.63
N PRO A 14 -48.41 -48.39 -70.39
CA PRO A 14 -47.85 -48.44 -69.06
C PRO A 14 -47.51 -47.03 -68.55
N GLY A 15 -47.75 -46.86 -67.25
CA GLY A 15 -47.30 -45.80 -66.33
C GLY A 15 -46.56 -44.59 -66.90
N GLN A 16 -47.20 -43.43 -66.83
CA GLN A 16 -46.50 -42.16 -66.70
C GLN A 16 -45.92 -42.04 -65.28
N THR A 17 -44.71 -42.54 -65.07
CA THR A 17 -43.83 -42.14 -63.96
C THR A 17 -42.69 -41.27 -64.52
N PHE A 18 -43.04 -40.12 -65.09
CA PHE A 18 -42.05 -39.12 -65.48
C PHE A 18 -42.21 -37.86 -64.64
N ARG A 19 -41.07 -37.40 -64.09
CA ARG A 19 -40.78 -36.13 -63.41
C ARG A 19 -40.99 -36.07 -61.89
N GLN A 20 -40.19 -36.84 -61.14
CA GLN A 20 -39.82 -36.47 -59.75
C GLN A 20 -38.30 -36.45 -59.48
N ARG A 21 -37.46 -36.92 -60.42
CA ARG A 21 -35.99 -36.95 -60.23
C ARG A 21 -35.30 -35.57 -60.31
N GLY A 22 -35.97 -34.54 -60.84
CA GLY A 22 -35.43 -33.17 -60.91
C GLY A 22 -35.82 -32.28 -59.72
N GLN A 23 -36.91 -32.61 -59.01
CA GLN A 23 -37.40 -31.80 -57.90
C GLN A 23 -36.52 -31.92 -56.65
N VAL A 24 -35.96 -33.11 -56.42
CA VAL A 24 -35.01 -33.36 -55.32
C VAL A 24 -33.73 -32.54 -55.49
N LEU A 25 -33.24 -32.38 -56.72
CA LEU A 25 -32.06 -31.56 -57.00
C LEU A 25 -32.30 -30.08 -56.65
N ILE A 26 -33.47 -29.54 -56.99
CA ILE A 26 -33.84 -28.16 -56.69
C ILE A 26 -33.94 -27.94 -55.17
N LEU A 27 -34.63 -28.83 -54.46
CA LEU A 27 -34.72 -28.77 -53.00
C LEU A 27 -33.36 -28.93 -52.33
N PHE A 28 -32.49 -29.78 -52.86
CA PHE A 28 -31.12 -29.93 -52.36
C PHE A 28 -30.30 -28.66 -52.54
N VAL A 29 -30.33 -28.03 -53.72
CA VAL A 29 -29.60 -26.78 -53.97
C VAL A 29 -30.15 -25.63 -53.11
N MET A 30 -31.47 -25.51 -52.98
CA MET A 30 -32.08 -24.51 -52.09
C MET A 30 -31.77 -24.77 -50.61
N GLY A 31 -31.80 -26.04 -50.17
CA GLY A 31 -31.45 -26.39 -48.79
C GLY A 31 -29.97 -26.15 -48.48
N ALA A 32 -29.08 -26.56 -49.39
CA ALA A 32 -27.64 -26.36 -49.25
C ALA A 32 -27.28 -24.88 -49.21
N THR A 33 -27.88 -24.05 -50.08
CA THR A 33 -27.66 -22.59 -50.07
C THR A 33 -28.09 -21.94 -48.75
N VAL A 34 -29.25 -22.33 -48.19
CA VAL A 34 -29.68 -21.84 -46.88
C VAL A 34 -28.69 -22.23 -45.77
N ILE A 35 -28.20 -23.48 -45.76
CA ILE A 35 -27.21 -23.94 -44.78
C ILE A 35 -25.90 -23.16 -44.91
N PHE A 36 -25.42 -22.90 -46.13
CA PHE A 36 -24.22 -22.10 -46.35
C PHE A 36 -24.39 -20.65 -45.90
N VAL A 37 -25.55 -20.04 -46.14
CA VAL A 37 -25.86 -18.68 -45.67
C VAL A 37 -25.84 -18.61 -44.14
N ILE A 38 -26.45 -19.58 -43.46
CA ILE A 38 -26.42 -19.64 -42.00
C ILE A 38 -25.00 -19.87 -41.48
N GLY A 39 -24.24 -20.79 -42.09
CA GLY A 39 -22.85 -21.06 -41.72
C GLY A 39 -21.95 -19.83 -41.88
N ALA A 40 -22.12 -19.08 -42.97
CA ALA A 40 -21.44 -17.82 -43.22
C ALA A 40 -21.68 -16.79 -42.10
N ILE A 41 -22.94 -16.59 -41.70
CA ILE A 41 -23.31 -15.67 -40.62
C ILE A 41 -22.70 -16.11 -39.28
N VAL A 42 -22.74 -17.41 -38.98
CA VAL A 42 -22.18 -17.94 -37.73
C VAL A 42 -20.68 -17.71 -37.64
N VAL A 43 -19.94 -17.88 -38.74
CA VAL A 43 -18.49 -17.62 -38.78
C VAL A 43 -18.18 -16.14 -38.52
N ASP A 44 -18.91 -15.22 -39.15
CA ASP A 44 -18.68 -13.78 -38.96
C ASP A 44 -19.06 -13.32 -37.55
N ILE A 45 -20.17 -13.81 -36.98
CA ILE A 45 -20.50 -13.53 -35.57
C ILE A 45 -19.40 -14.07 -34.64
N GLY A 46 -18.90 -15.27 -34.92
CA GLY A 46 -17.79 -15.86 -34.15
C GLY A 46 -16.53 -14.98 -34.20
N LEU A 47 -16.23 -14.44 -35.38
CA LEU A 47 -15.13 -13.50 -35.57
C LEU A 47 -15.34 -12.21 -34.75
N TRP A 48 -16.51 -11.56 -34.86
CA TRP A 48 -16.80 -10.32 -34.12
C TRP A 48 -16.77 -10.51 -32.61
N VAL A 49 -17.30 -11.64 -32.11
CA VAL A 49 -17.24 -11.99 -30.69
C VAL A 49 -15.78 -12.18 -30.23
N SER A 50 -14.95 -12.82 -31.06
CA SER A 50 -13.52 -12.97 -30.76
C SER A 50 -12.79 -11.63 -30.74
N GLN A 51 -13.04 -10.77 -31.72
CA GLN A 51 -12.40 -9.45 -31.80
C GLN A 51 -12.84 -8.55 -30.63
N ARG A 52 -14.13 -8.56 -30.28
CA ARG A 52 -14.64 -7.81 -29.12
C ARG A 52 -14.01 -8.25 -27.79
N ARG A 53 -13.75 -9.55 -27.59
CA ARG A 53 -13.02 -10.03 -26.41
C ARG A 53 -11.58 -9.53 -26.37
N SER A 54 -10.92 -9.46 -27.53
CA SER A 54 -9.59 -8.88 -27.64
C SER A 54 -9.59 -7.39 -27.30
N ALA A 55 -10.59 -6.64 -27.79
CA ALA A 55 -10.76 -5.22 -27.47
C ALA A 55 -11.03 -5.01 -25.98
N GLN A 56 -11.88 -5.84 -25.35
CA GLN A 56 -12.13 -5.74 -23.91
C GLN A 56 -10.88 -6.01 -23.08
N ALA A 57 -10.13 -7.09 -23.38
CA ALA A 57 -8.90 -7.39 -22.66
C ALA A 57 -7.86 -6.26 -22.80
N ALA A 58 -7.80 -5.62 -23.97
CA ALA A 58 -6.93 -4.46 -24.18
C ALA A 58 -7.41 -3.22 -23.41
N ALA A 59 -8.73 -2.96 -23.37
CA ALA A 59 -9.31 -1.86 -22.61
C ALA A 59 -9.07 -2.04 -21.10
N ASP A 60 -9.28 -3.24 -20.57
CA ASP A 60 -9.05 -3.60 -19.16
C ASP A 60 -7.58 -3.38 -18.76
N LEU A 61 -6.63 -3.85 -19.58
CA LEU A 61 -5.20 -3.65 -19.35
C LEU A 61 -4.80 -2.17 -19.45
N ALA A 62 -5.35 -1.45 -20.42
CA ALA A 62 -5.07 -0.04 -20.61
C ALA A 62 -5.63 0.81 -19.45
N ALA A 63 -6.83 0.49 -18.97
CA ALA A 63 -7.46 1.14 -17.84
C ALA A 63 -6.71 0.87 -16.53
N LEU A 64 -6.29 -0.39 -16.29
CA LEU A 64 -5.46 -0.73 -15.13
C LEU A 64 -4.11 0.00 -15.16
N ALA A 65 -3.46 0.04 -16.33
CA ALA A 65 -2.20 0.74 -16.49
C ALA A 65 -2.36 2.26 -16.32
N ALA A 66 -3.42 2.85 -16.87
CA ALA A 66 -3.70 4.28 -16.70
C ALA A 66 -3.97 4.63 -15.22
N ALA A 67 -4.69 3.77 -14.50
CA ALA A 67 -4.99 3.97 -13.08
C ALA A 67 -3.72 4.02 -12.20
N THR A 68 -2.62 3.37 -12.61
CA THR A 68 -1.33 3.42 -11.88
C THR A 68 -0.64 4.78 -11.90
N GLU A 69 -0.99 5.65 -12.85
CA GLU A 69 -0.39 6.97 -13.01
C GLU A 69 -1.28 8.08 -12.42
N LEU A 70 -2.46 7.72 -11.92
CA LEU A 70 -3.27 8.65 -11.13
C LEU A 70 -2.53 8.97 -9.82
N PRO A 71 -2.58 10.23 -9.32
CA PRO A 71 -3.50 11.31 -9.71
C PRO A 71 -3.07 12.18 -10.91
N ASP A 72 -1.95 11.90 -11.59
CA ASP A 72 -1.50 12.67 -12.75
C ASP A 72 -2.34 12.29 -13.99
N SER A 73 -3.33 13.13 -14.28
CA SER A 73 -4.24 12.93 -15.42
C SER A 73 -3.52 12.86 -16.78
N GLY A 74 -2.42 13.60 -16.97
CA GLY A 74 -1.66 13.60 -18.22
C GLY A 74 -0.86 12.32 -18.39
N ALA A 75 -0.19 11.88 -17.33
CA ALA A 75 0.54 10.61 -17.32
C ALA A 75 -0.40 9.40 -17.48
N ALA A 76 -1.56 9.42 -16.81
CA ALA A 76 -2.59 8.39 -16.92
C ALA A 76 -3.14 8.26 -18.34
N ALA A 77 -3.49 9.39 -18.98
CA ALA A 77 -3.95 9.38 -20.37
C ALA A 77 -2.91 8.79 -21.33
N LEU A 78 -1.66 9.27 -21.24
CA LEU A 78 -0.56 8.79 -22.07
C LEU A 78 -0.28 7.29 -21.86
N LYS A 79 -0.34 6.82 -20.61
CA LYS A 79 -0.11 5.42 -20.27
C LYS A 79 -1.23 4.52 -20.79
N GLY A 80 -2.48 4.94 -20.66
CA GLY A 80 -3.64 4.25 -21.22
C GLY A 80 -3.55 4.10 -22.74
N GLU A 81 -3.29 5.20 -23.45
CA GLU A 81 -3.10 5.19 -24.91
C GLU A 81 -1.95 4.25 -25.32
N THR A 82 -0.80 4.36 -24.65
CA THR A 82 0.37 3.52 -24.94
C THR A 82 0.06 2.03 -24.76
N PHE A 83 -0.68 1.66 -23.72
CA PHE A 83 -1.04 0.27 -23.46
C PHE A 83 -2.11 -0.23 -24.45
N GLY A 84 -3.08 0.60 -24.83
CA GLY A 84 -4.03 0.26 -25.89
C GLY A 84 -3.34 -0.01 -27.23
N SER A 85 -2.42 0.87 -27.66
CA SER A 85 -1.66 0.69 -28.90
C SER A 85 -0.70 -0.49 -28.87
N ARG A 86 -0.07 -0.78 -27.72
CA ARG A 86 0.74 -2.00 -27.56
C ARG A 86 -0.07 -3.29 -27.72
N ASN A 87 -1.37 -3.24 -27.43
CA ASN A 87 -2.30 -4.35 -27.64
C ASN A 87 -2.91 -4.38 -29.06
N GLY A 88 -2.40 -3.56 -29.99
CA GLY A 88 -2.78 -3.59 -31.40
C GLY A 88 -3.96 -2.71 -31.78
N PHE A 89 -4.34 -1.74 -30.94
CA PHE A 89 -5.45 -0.82 -31.19
C PHE A 89 -4.95 0.62 -31.38
N ASP A 90 -5.22 1.20 -32.54
CA ASP A 90 -4.76 2.56 -32.88
C ASP A 90 -5.76 3.66 -32.50
N ASP A 91 -7.04 3.31 -32.30
CA ASP A 91 -8.11 4.24 -31.90
C ASP A 91 -8.49 3.96 -30.43
N VAL A 92 -7.71 4.57 -29.53
CA VAL A 92 -7.83 4.46 -28.07
C VAL A 92 -8.16 5.84 -27.53
N LEU A 93 -9.31 5.98 -26.89
CA LEU A 93 -9.75 7.20 -26.25
C LEU A 93 -9.72 7.02 -24.74
N VAL A 94 -8.87 7.80 -24.06
CA VAL A 94 -8.80 7.82 -22.60
C VAL A 94 -9.57 9.01 -22.06
N ARG A 95 -10.54 8.77 -21.19
CA ARG A 95 -11.39 9.77 -20.54
C ARG A 95 -11.18 9.72 -19.04
N ILE A 96 -11.13 10.89 -18.42
CA ILE A 96 -11.02 11.03 -16.97
C ILE A 96 -12.28 11.78 -16.50
N PRO A 97 -13.23 11.13 -15.82
CA PRO A 97 -14.50 11.75 -15.46
C PRO A 97 -14.35 12.92 -14.48
N SER A 98 -14.95 14.08 -14.79
CA SER A 98 -15.17 15.17 -13.82
C SER A 98 -16.40 14.84 -12.95
N PRO A 99 -16.41 15.11 -11.62
CA PRO A 99 -15.77 16.25 -10.94
C PRO A 99 -14.50 15.92 -10.14
N HIS A 100 -13.96 14.71 -10.26
CA HIS A 100 -12.91 14.20 -9.36
C HIS A 100 -11.52 14.87 -9.54
N PHE A 101 -11.38 15.83 -10.46
CA PHE A 101 -10.13 16.53 -10.76
C PHE A 101 -10.32 18.04 -10.63
N THR A 102 -9.54 18.67 -9.76
CA THR A 102 -9.42 20.14 -9.67
C THR A 102 -7.95 20.50 -9.88
N ASN A 103 -7.64 21.37 -10.85
CA ASN A 103 -6.27 21.75 -11.20
C ASN A 103 -5.33 20.60 -11.63
N GLY A 104 -5.87 19.53 -12.23
CA GLY A 104 -5.05 18.47 -12.86
C GLY A 104 -4.64 17.32 -11.93
N SER A 105 -4.99 17.39 -10.65
CA SER A 105 -4.83 16.31 -9.67
C SER A 105 -6.18 15.93 -9.06
N CYS A 106 -6.34 14.66 -8.73
CA CYS A 106 -7.47 14.16 -7.97
C CYS A 106 -7.12 14.04 -6.49
N LEU A 107 -8.12 14.24 -5.62
CA LEU A 107 -7.98 14.06 -4.17
C LEU A 107 -8.36 12.62 -3.83
N ALA A 108 -7.40 11.70 -3.92
CA ALA A 108 -7.62 10.27 -3.69
C ALA A 108 -8.23 9.94 -2.30
N ASP A 109 -8.13 10.87 -1.34
CA ASP A 109 -8.68 10.73 0.02
C ASP A 109 -10.18 11.06 0.15
N VAL A 110 -10.79 11.72 -0.85
CA VAL A 110 -12.19 12.19 -0.76
C VAL A 110 -13.10 11.49 -1.78
N ASP A 111 -12.56 11.11 -2.95
CA ASP A 111 -13.24 10.25 -3.93
C ASP A 111 -12.20 9.39 -4.67
N PRO A 112 -12.50 8.12 -5.00
CA PRO A 112 -11.59 7.29 -5.77
C PRO A 112 -11.42 7.86 -7.18
N CYS A 113 -10.17 8.08 -7.60
CA CYS A 113 -9.89 8.62 -8.92
C CYS A 113 -10.10 7.51 -9.96
N SER A 114 -10.84 7.79 -11.03
CA SER A 114 -11.07 6.81 -12.09
C SER A 114 -10.59 7.31 -13.45
N VAL A 115 -10.26 6.35 -14.30
CA VAL A 115 -9.90 6.57 -15.70
C VAL A 115 -10.64 5.54 -16.54
N GLU A 116 -11.38 6.04 -17.53
CA GLU A 116 -12.13 5.25 -18.49
C GLU A 116 -11.32 5.16 -19.78
N VAL A 117 -11.16 3.96 -20.32
CA VAL A 117 -10.52 3.72 -21.61
C VAL A 117 -11.53 3.10 -22.56
N GLU A 118 -11.75 3.77 -23.68
CA GLU A 118 -12.62 3.36 -24.77
C GLU A 118 -11.75 2.98 -25.97
N ILE A 119 -11.87 1.74 -26.45
CA ILE A 119 -11.22 1.26 -27.66
C ILE A 119 -12.26 1.18 -28.76
N HIS A 120 -11.99 1.83 -29.88
CA HIS A 120 -12.78 1.70 -31.10
C HIS A 120 -12.05 0.81 -32.10
N ASP A 121 -12.75 -0.20 -32.62
CA ASP A 121 -12.21 -1.05 -33.68
C ASP A 121 -13.32 -1.42 -34.68
N LYS A 122 -12.92 -1.69 -35.92
CA LYS A 122 -13.84 -2.08 -37.00
C LYS A 122 -13.62 -3.55 -37.34
N GLY A 123 -14.67 -4.35 -37.11
CA GLY A 123 -14.62 -5.79 -37.31
C GLY A 123 -14.53 -6.14 -38.80
N GLY A 124 -13.84 -7.23 -39.10
CA GLY A 124 -13.81 -7.76 -40.47
C GLY A 124 -15.08 -8.54 -40.78
N SER A 125 -15.51 -8.55 -42.04
CA SER A 125 -16.53 -9.48 -42.54
C SER A 125 -15.92 -10.45 -43.54
N LEU A 126 -16.10 -11.76 -43.37
CA LEU A 126 -15.69 -12.75 -44.37
C LEU A 126 -16.82 -13.04 -45.36
N PHE A 127 -18.06 -13.17 -44.88
CA PHE A 127 -19.20 -13.58 -45.72
C PHE A 127 -20.39 -12.63 -45.68
N THR A 128 -20.56 -11.87 -44.61
CA THR A 128 -21.65 -10.91 -44.36
C THR A 128 -21.58 -9.67 -45.23
N GLY A 129 -20.44 -9.45 -45.91
CA GLY A 129 -20.32 -8.47 -46.98
C GLY A 129 -21.33 -8.69 -48.13
N ILE A 130 -21.78 -9.93 -48.37
CA ILE A 130 -22.86 -10.20 -49.34
C ILE A 130 -24.20 -9.56 -48.95
N PHE A 131 -24.38 -9.27 -47.66
CA PHE A 131 -25.55 -8.61 -47.08
C PHE A 131 -25.35 -7.11 -46.83
N GLY A 132 -24.22 -6.53 -47.28
CA GLY A 132 -23.92 -5.11 -47.13
C GLY A 132 -23.33 -4.72 -45.77
N ILE A 133 -22.94 -5.67 -44.92
CA ILE A 133 -22.29 -5.43 -43.63
C ILE A 133 -20.80 -5.71 -43.80
N PHE A 134 -20.00 -4.65 -43.86
CA PHE A 134 -18.56 -4.76 -44.18
C PHE A 134 -17.64 -4.44 -43.01
N SER A 135 -18.10 -3.66 -42.04
CA SER A 135 -17.27 -3.13 -40.95
C SER A 135 -18.11 -2.77 -39.71
N PRO A 136 -18.66 -3.73 -38.97
CA PRO A 136 -19.35 -3.43 -37.72
C PRO A 136 -18.41 -2.83 -36.69
N ASP A 137 -18.95 -1.99 -35.82
CA ASP A 137 -18.21 -1.45 -34.68
C ASP A 137 -18.06 -2.52 -33.59
N ILE A 138 -16.82 -2.78 -33.18
CA ILE A 138 -16.46 -3.79 -32.18
C ILE A 138 -15.59 -3.14 -31.10
N GLY A 139 -16.03 -2.00 -30.59
CA GLY A 139 -15.38 -1.35 -29.46
C GLY A 139 -15.62 -2.02 -28.11
N ALA A 140 -14.83 -1.57 -27.14
CA ALA A 140 -14.91 -1.96 -25.73
C ALA A 140 -14.56 -0.78 -24.83
N THR A 141 -15.08 -0.81 -23.60
CA THR A 141 -14.83 0.23 -22.59
C THR A 141 -14.47 -0.45 -21.29
N ALA A 142 -13.51 0.11 -20.56
CA ALA A 142 -13.14 -0.33 -19.22
C ALA A 142 -12.81 0.87 -18.34
N THR A 143 -13.12 0.77 -17.05
CA THR A 143 -12.82 1.81 -16.06
C THR A 143 -11.85 1.27 -15.04
N GLY A 144 -10.71 1.91 -14.91
CA GLY A 144 -9.71 1.65 -13.88
C GLY A 144 -9.85 2.65 -12.76
N VAL A 145 -9.80 2.17 -11.52
CA VAL A 145 -9.93 2.99 -10.33
C VAL A 145 -8.63 2.94 -9.52
N HIS A 146 -8.18 4.13 -9.13
CA HIS A 146 -7.15 4.36 -8.13
C HIS A 146 -7.86 4.66 -6.80
N GLY A 147 -8.02 3.60 -6.01
CA GLY A 147 -8.67 3.64 -4.71
C GLY A 147 -7.84 4.32 -3.64
N ALA A 148 -8.48 4.56 -2.49
CA ALA A 148 -7.79 5.04 -1.30
C ALA A 148 -6.76 4.00 -0.84
N SER A 149 -5.59 4.48 -0.42
CA SER A 149 -4.61 3.60 0.21
C SER A 149 -5.13 3.09 1.56
N PRO A 150 -5.05 1.79 1.86
CA PRO A 150 -5.39 1.29 3.18
C PRO A 150 -4.41 1.88 4.22
N PRO A 151 -4.83 2.06 5.49
CA PRO A 151 -3.93 2.46 6.55
C PRO A 151 -2.79 1.43 6.68
N GLY A 152 -1.56 1.92 6.84
CA GLY A 152 -0.40 1.05 7.03
C GLY A 152 -0.43 0.33 8.38
N PRO A 153 0.42 -0.70 8.55
CA PRO A 153 0.60 -1.33 9.86
C PRO A 153 1.11 -0.31 10.87
N ASP A 154 0.90 -0.59 12.16
CA ASP A 154 1.27 0.33 13.23
C ASP A 154 2.75 0.75 13.17
N VAL A 155 3.03 1.99 13.59
CA VAL A 155 4.35 2.60 13.54
C VAL A 155 5.28 1.98 14.58
N ALA A 156 6.44 1.54 14.14
CA ALA A 156 7.57 1.20 15.01
C ALA A 156 8.56 2.36 15.09
N LEU A 157 8.91 2.96 13.95
CA LEU A 157 9.89 4.05 13.86
C LEU A 157 9.33 5.19 13.00
N PHE A 158 9.39 6.41 13.51
CA PHE A 158 8.95 7.60 12.78
C PHE A 158 9.84 8.81 13.05
N ALA A 159 10.42 9.36 11.98
CA ALA A 159 11.10 10.66 12.01
C ALA A 159 10.28 11.72 11.26
N SER A 160 9.95 12.80 11.98
CA SER A 160 9.06 13.87 11.50
C SER A 160 9.78 15.02 10.79
N LYS A 161 11.12 15.09 10.89
CA LYS A 161 11.90 16.16 10.27
C LYS A 161 11.63 16.22 8.77
N SER A 162 11.32 17.41 8.27
CA SER A 162 10.99 17.64 6.86
C SER A 162 11.60 18.95 6.39
N ASP A 163 12.73 18.85 5.72
CA ASP A 163 13.39 19.94 5.02
C ASP A 163 13.16 19.84 3.51
N SER A 164 12.93 20.98 2.86
CA SER A 164 12.61 21.05 1.42
C SER A 164 13.70 20.49 0.51
N ASP A 165 14.94 20.44 0.99
CA ASP A 165 16.12 20.18 0.18
C ASP A 165 16.73 18.80 0.41
N CYS A 166 16.19 18.00 1.35
CA CYS A 166 16.70 16.65 1.67
C CYS A 166 18.22 16.60 1.94
N GLY A 167 18.80 17.68 2.48
CA GLY A 167 20.26 17.89 2.49
C GLY A 167 20.99 17.51 3.77
N ASP A 168 20.28 17.19 4.85
CA ASP A 168 20.81 17.21 6.21
C ASP A 168 21.23 15.84 6.77
N GLY A 169 21.37 14.84 5.90
CA GLY A 169 21.75 13.47 6.28
C GLY A 169 20.56 12.62 6.74
N PRO A 170 20.82 11.41 7.26
CA PRO A 170 19.77 10.51 7.69
C PRO A 170 19.05 11.05 8.93
N THR A 171 17.73 10.97 8.89
CA THR A 171 16.84 11.35 9.98
C THR A 171 16.31 10.13 10.72
N VAL A 172 16.25 8.98 10.05
CA VAL A 172 16.29 7.67 10.67
C VAL A 172 17.64 7.08 10.34
N ASP A 173 18.47 6.92 11.35
CA ASP A 173 19.84 6.43 11.22
C ASP A 173 19.98 5.17 12.06
N ILE A 174 20.20 4.03 11.43
CA ILE A 174 20.30 2.73 12.08
C ILE A 174 21.73 2.21 11.85
N GLU A 175 22.59 2.43 12.85
CA GLU A 175 23.97 1.95 12.91
C GLU A 175 24.08 0.84 13.97
N ALA A 176 23.30 -0.22 13.78
CA ALA A 176 23.13 -1.31 14.75
C ALA A 176 23.25 -2.67 14.07
N GLN A 177 23.26 -3.76 14.84
CA GLN A 177 23.37 -5.12 14.30
C GLN A 177 22.32 -6.03 14.91
N HIS A 178 21.78 -6.96 14.14
CA HIS A 178 20.70 -7.85 14.61
C HIS A 178 19.50 -7.05 15.14
N VAL A 179 19.06 -6.05 14.38
CA VAL A 179 17.84 -5.29 14.67
C VAL A 179 16.65 -5.98 14.04
N THR A 180 15.62 -6.25 14.82
CA THR A 180 14.32 -6.72 14.32
C THR A 180 13.28 -5.64 14.53
N VAL A 181 12.67 -5.13 13.45
CA VAL A 181 11.58 -4.15 13.52
C VAL A 181 10.30 -4.77 12.96
N THR A 182 9.26 -4.87 13.77
CA THR A 182 7.92 -5.30 13.35
C THR A 182 6.97 -4.11 13.39
N GLY A 183 6.41 -3.75 12.23
CA GLY A 183 5.64 -2.51 12.05
C GLY A 183 6.23 -1.61 10.97
N SER A 184 5.64 -0.43 10.77
CA SER A 184 6.12 0.52 9.77
C SER A 184 7.31 1.34 10.25
N THR A 185 8.24 1.58 9.34
CA THR A 185 9.36 2.52 9.49
C THR A 185 9.17 3.65 8.50
N HIS A 186 9.14 4.89 9.00
CA HIS A 186 8.92 6.06 8.18
C HIS A 186 9.87 7.20 8.50
N THR A 187 10.27 7.93 7.46
CA THR A 187 10.86 9.26 7.60
C THR A 187 10.32 10.23 6.57
N ASN A 188 10.15 11.48 6.99
CA ASN A 188 9.88 12.60 6.10
C ASN A 188 11.11 13.08 5.30
N GLU A 189 12.29 12.48 5.51
CA GLU A 189 13.53 12.79 4.79
C GLU A 189 14.25 11.50 4.32
N ILE A 190 15.47 11.27 4.83
CA ILE A 190 16.39 10.19 4.45
C ILE A 190 16.50 9.16 5.58
N ILE A 191 16.57 7.89 5.21
CA ILE A 191 16.87 6.75 6.06
C ILE A 191 18.20 6.11 5.64
N TYR A 192 19.03 5.81 6.64
CA TYR A 192 20.26 5.03 6.48
C TYR A 192 20.20 3.80 7.38
N ILE A 193 20.52 2.63 6.83
CA ILE A 193 20.56 1.37 7.57
C ILE A 193 21.90 0.67 7.32
N ASP A 194 22.71 0.55 8.36
CA ASP A 194 24.01 -0.13 8.34
C ASP A 194 24.14 -1.12 9.51
N GLY A 195 24.30 -2.39 9.16
CA GLY A 195 24.25 -3.51 10.09
C GLY A 195 24.20 -4.85 9.35
N PRO A 196 24.80 -5.93 9.87
CA PRO A 196 24.45 -7.27 9.45
C PRO A 196 23.19 -7.76 10.18
N ASP A 197 22.45 -8.65 9.50
CA ASP A 197 21.35 -9.43 10.08
C ASP A 197 20.19 -8.60 10.65
N ASP A 198 19.91 -7.45 10.05
CA ASP A 198 18.72 -6.67 10.37
C ASP A 198 17.49 -7.17 9.59
N ASP A 199 16.36 -7.29 10.29
CA ASP A 199 15.09 -7.79 9.77
C ASP A 199 13.97 -6.77 9.99
N PHE A 200 13.30 -6.38 8.90
CA PHE A 200 12.20 -5.42 8.93
C PHE A 200 10.92 -6.10 8.45
N ALA A 201 10.07 -6.48 9.39
CA ALA A 201 8.74 -7.02 9.17
C ALA A 201 7.71 -5.87 9.08
N GLY A 202 7.78 -5.11 7.98
CA GLY A 202 6.84 -4.05 7.65
C GLY A 202 7.38 -3.07 6.61
N PRO A 203 6.55 -2.13 6.13
CA PRO A 203 6.95 -1.21 5.08
C PRO A 203 7.97 -0.20 5.60
N ILE A 204 9.02 0.00 4.79
CA ILE A 204 9.98 1.10 4.96
C ILE A 204 9.62 2.19 3.96
N THR A 205 9.37 3.40 4.44
CA THR A 205 8.93 4.52 3.61
C THR A 205 9.71 5.79 3.90
N TYR A 206 9.95 6.59 2.87
CA TYR A 206 10.74 7.81 2.92
C TYR A 206 10.25 8.82 1.88
N VAL A 207 10.64 10.09 1.96
CA VAL A 207 10.16 11.14 1.03
C VAL A 207 11.20 11.52 -0.02
N CYS A 208 12.48 11.53 0.35
CA CYS A 208 13.52 12.08 -0.52
C CYS A 208 13.87 11.16 -1.71
N ALA A 209 14.13 11.77 -2.88
CA ALA A 209 14.68 11.04 -4.03
C ALA A 209 16.12 10.60 -3.71
N ASN A 210 16.35 9.28 -3.61
CA ASN A 210 17.55 8.64 -3.02
C ASN A 210 17.63 8.72 -1.49
N GLY A 211 16.50 8.91 -0.81
CA GLY A 211 16.42 8.95 0.64
C GLY A 211 16.54 7.59 1.33
N PHE A 212 16.89 6.51 0.62
CA PHE A 212 17.17 5.21 1.22
C PHE A 212 18.58 4.79 0.83
N THR A 213 19.42 4.60 1.84
CA THR A 213 20.78 4.10 1.68
C THR A 213 21.02 2.94 2.64
N GLU A 214 21.72 1.92 2.17
CA GLU A 214 22.09 0.75 2.96
C GLU A 214 23.62 0.60 3.01
N GLY A 215 24.12 0.10 4.14
CA GLY A 215 25.51 -0.24 4.34
C GLY A 215 25.94 -1.51 3.60
N SER A 216 27.25 -1.72 3.48
CA SER A 216 27.83 -2.82 2.71
C SER A 216 27.56 -4.24 3.26
N GLN A 217 27.02 -4.34 4.47
CA GLN A 217 26.82 -5.60 5.19
C GLN A 217 25.36 -6.10 5.14
N GLN A 218 24.45 -5.36 4.49
CA GLN A 218 23.05 -5.75 4.35
C GLN A 218 22.88 -6.76 3.20
N HIS A 219 22.28 -7.91 3.50
CA HIS A 219 22.10 -9.02 2.55
C HIS A 219 20.64 -9.48 2.38
N PHE A 220 19.68 -8.80 3.01
CA PHE A 220 18.27 -9.18 2.98
C PHE A 220 17.47 -8.32 2.01
N ALA A 221 16.50 -8.94 1.33
CA ALA A 221 15.54 -8.22 0.52
C ALA A 221 14.39 -7.77 1.41
N TYR A 222 14.25 -6.46 1.66
CA TYR A 222 13.10 -5.90 2.36
C TYR A 222 11.79 -6.27 1.66
N GLN A 223 10.78 -6.70 2.43
CA GLN A 223 9.46 -7.07 1.91
C GLN A 223 8.35 -6.36 2.69
N PRO A 224 7.62 -5.41 2.07
CA PRO A 224 7.79 -4.92 0.69
C PRO A 224 9.09 -4.12 0.52
N PRO A 225 9.56 -3.91 -0.73
CA PRO A 225 10.69 -3.03 -1.00
C PRO A 225 10.49 -1.62 -0.43
N PRO A 226 11.56 -0.91 -0.02
CA PRO A 226 11.43 0.46 0.48
C PRO A 226 10.80 1.36 -0.58
N ARG A 227 9.87 2.22 -0.17
CA ARG A 227 9.04 3.02 -1.09
C ARG A 227 9.10 4.51 -0.76
N ILE A 228 9.16 5.32 -1.81
CA ILE A 228 8.99 6.77 -1.71
C ILE A 228 7.50 7.11 -1.60
N ILE A 229 7.14 7.95 -0.62
CA ILE A 229 5.79 8.50 -0.40
C ILE A 229 5.84 9.99 -0.07
N ASP A 230 4.68 10.65 0.03
CA ASP A 230 4.60 12.04 0.49
C ASP A 230 4.85 12.18 2.00
N THR A 231 5.18 13.40 2.42
CA THR A 231 5.37 13.77 3.83
C THR A 231 4.16 13.35 4.68
N GLN A 232 4.42 12.64 5.78
CA GLN A 232 3.42 12.20 6.72
C GLN A 232 3.40 13.11 7.96
N ALA A 233 2.20 13.33 8.51
CA ALA A 233 2.07 13.93 9.83
C ALA A 233 2.55 12.95 10.91
N ALA A 234 3.14 13.46 11.99
CA ALA A 234 3.51 12.61 13.11
C ALA A 234 2.27 11.87 13.66
N PRO A 235 2.34 10.54 13.85
CA PRO A 235 1.19 9.73 14.28
C PRO A 235 0.75 10.07 15.72
N LEU A 236 1.65 10.70 16.48
CA LEU A 236 1.42 11.15 17.85
C LEU A 236 1.73 12.65 17.94
N ASN A 237 0.74 13.45 18.34
CA ASN A 237 0.88 14.90 18.56
C ASN A 237 0.64 15.22 20.04
N VAL A 238 1.72 15.30 20.81
CA VAL A 238 1.68 15.53 22.26
C VAL A 238 2.48 16.78 22.59
N ASN A 239 1.84 17.72 23.28
CA ASN A 239 2.50 18.87 23.86
C ASN A 239 2.77 18.65 25.35
N TRP A 240 3.70 19.44 25.91
CA TRP A 240 3.97 19.40 27.35
C TRP A 240 2.72 19.62 28.21
N SER A 241 1.79 20.47 27.77
CA SER A 241 0.53 20.73 28.47
C SER A 241 -0.36 19.50 28.60
N ASP A 242 -0.18 18.52 27.72
CA ASP A 242 -1.05 17.35 27.61
C ASP A 242 -0.60 16.23 28.56
N VAL A 243 0.62 16.32 29.09
CA VAL A 243 1.21 15.31 29.98
C VAL A 243 0.73 15.52 31.43
N PRO A 244 -0.05 14.58 32.01
CA PRO A 244 -0.60 14.72 33.35
C PRO A 244 0.39 14.29 34.43
N CYS A 245 1.28 15.21 34.83
CA CYS A 245 2.29 14.97 35.86
C CYS A 245 1.67 14.54 37.19
N THR A 246 2.00 13.33 37.67
CA THR A 246 1.61 12.89 39.03
C THR A 246 2.64 13.32 40.07
N VAL A 247 3.91 13.35 39.68
CA VAL A 247 5.03 13.82 40.51
C VAL A 247 5.88 14.78 39.69
N THR A 248 6.24 15.92 40.27
CA THR A 248 7.20 16.85 39.68
C THR A 248 8.47 16.85 40.50
N VAL A 249 9.61 16.69 39.83
CA VAL A 249 10.94 16.67 40.45
C VAL A 249 11.80 17.83 39.90
N PRO A 250 12.84 18.26 40.64
CA PRO A 250 13.75 19.30 40.17
C PRO A 250 14.48 18.92 38.87
N SER A 251 14.94 19.92 38.11
CA SER A 251 15.85 19.70 36.98
C SER A 251 17.15 19.02 37.41
N GLY A 252 17.63 18.07 36.63
CA GLY A 252 18.82 17.28 36.92
C GLY A 252 18.59 16.19 37.96
N THR A 253 17.33 15.78 38.18
CA THR A 253 17.02 14.70 39.12
C THR A 253 17.51 13.36 38.57
N HIS A 254 18.32 12.70 39.39
CA HIS A 254 18.70 11.30 39.27
C HIS A 254 17.70 10.45 40.06
N ILE A 255 16.86 9.69 39.37
CA ILE A 255 15.71 8.99 39.94
C ILE A 255 16.16 7.93 40.96
N GLU A 256 17.33 7.31 40.74
CA GLU A 256 17.96 6.38 41.68
C GLU A 256 18.26 7.00 43.06
N ASN A 257 18.35 8.34 43.14
CA ASN A 257 18.65 9.06 44.38
C ASN A 257 17.40 9.59 45.11
N ASP A 258 16.23 9.57 44.49
CA ASP A 258 14.98 10.03 45.12
C ASP A 258 14.15 8.85 45.64
N SER A 259 14.29 8.56 46.94
CA SER A 259 13.60 7.46 47.61
C SER A 259 12.08 7.54 47.57
N ASN A 260 11.50 8.72 47.28
CA ASN A 260 10.03 8.86 47.22
C ASN A 260 9.43 8.22 45.97
N LEU A 261 10.24 8.00 44.92
CA LEU A 261 9.81 7.45 43.64
C LEU A 261 9.79 5.91 43.61
N TRP A 262 10.23 5.25 44.68
CA TRP A 262 10.41 3.79 44.73
C TRP A 262 9.44 3.13 45.71
N ASP A 263 8.88 1.99 45.31
CA ASP A 263 8.25 1.03 46.21
C ASP A 263 9.31 0.14 46.87
N VAL A 264 10.31 -0.27 46.08
CA VAL A 264 11.53 -0.91 46.56
C VAL A 264 12.74 -0.13 46.01
N PRO A 265 13.51 0.58 46.85
CA PRO A 265 14.62 1.42 46.41
C PRO A 265 15.60 0.67 45.51
N GLY A 266 15.83 1.21 44.31
CA GLY A 266 16.76 0.67 43.32
C GLY A 266 16.26 -0.53 42.50
N SER A 267 15.03 -1.01 42.70
CA SER A 267 14.50 -2.16 41.94
C SER A 267 13.04 -2.06 41.52
N GLN A 268 12.16 -1.40 42.29
CA GLN A 268 10.74 -1.24 41.94
C GLN A 268 10.31 0.23 42.03
N LEU A 269 10.00 0.83 40.89
CA LEU A 269 9.46 2.18 40.78
C LEU A 269 7.97 2.20 41.10
N LYS A 270 7.52 3.25 41.80
CA LYS A 270 6.11 3.55 41.96
C LYS A 270 5.47 3.93 40.65
N SER A 271 4.18 3.65 40.55
CA SER A 271 3.39 4.04 39.38
C SER A 271 3.20 5.56 39.31
N ASN A 272 3.93 6.25 38.44
CA ASN A 272 3.93 7.73 38.36
C ASN A 272 4.27 8.26 36.95
N VAL A 273 3.67 9.40 36.61
CA VAL A 273 4.16 10.30 35.56
C VAL A 273 5.13 11.28 36.20
N ILE A 274 6.43 11.00 36.04
CA ILE A 274 7.53 11.76 36.63
C ILE A 274 7.91 12.88 35.67
N CYS A 275 7.64 14.12 36.09
CA CYS A 275 7.88 15.31 35.28
C CYS A 275 9.03 16.16 35.83
N SER A 276 9.81 16.75 34.94
CA SER A 276 10.82 17.76 35.26
C SER A 276 10.81 18.89 34.24
N ASP A 277 11.12 20.10 34.69
CA ASP A 277 11.32 21.24 33.79
C ASP A 277 12.63 21.15 32.99
N GLY A 278 13.58 20.29 33.41
CA GLY A 278 14.85 20.06 32.72
C GLY A 278 15.24 18.58 32.78
N ASP A 279 16.54 18.30 32.89
CA ASP A 279 17.06 16.94 32.71
C ASP A 279 16.49 15.94 33.74
N LEU A 280 16.33 14.70 33.30
CA LEU A 280 15.95 13.54 34.10
C LEU A 280 16.87 12.38 33.77
N ALA A 281 17.36 11.69 34.80
CA ALA A 281 18.20 10.52 34.62
C ALA A 281 17.67 9.33 35.44
N LEU A 282 17.64 8.14 34.83
CA LEU A 282 17.48 6.87 35.52
C LEU A 282 18.68 6.00 35.18
N SER A 283 19.50 5.70 36.19
CA SER A 283 20.63 4.78 36.04
C SER A 283 20.46 3.56 36.94
N GLY A 284 20.47 2.36 36.35
CA GLY A 284 20.47 1.11 37.09
C GLY A 284 20.07 -0.10 36.25
N ASP A 285 20.15 -1.28 36.87
CA ASP A 285 19.86 -2.56 36.24
C ASP A 285 18.88 -3.37 37.11
N GLY A 286 17.99 -4.14 36.49
CA GLY A 286 16.96 -4.89 37.21
C GLY A 286 15.84 -4.00 37.77
N ILE A 287 15.68 -2.79 37.25
CA ILE A 287 14.61 -1.86 37.67
C ILE A 287 13.33 -2.21 36.94
N SER A 288 12.23 -2.35 37.67
CA SER A 288 10.90 -2.60 37.13
C SER A 288 9.89 -1.58 37.62
N GLY A 289 8.89 -1.25 36.82
CA GLY A 289 7.78 -0.40 37.27
C GLY A 289 7.01 0.27 36.14
N HIS A 290 5.89 0.87 36.53
CA HIS A 290 4.96 1.54 35.63
C HIS A 290 5.19 3.05 35.73
N ALA A 291 6.24 3.57 35.09
CA ALA A 291 6.63 4.97 35.20
C ALA A 291 6.78 5.61 33.82
N THR A 292 6.18 6.78 33.65
CA THR A 292 6.35 7.62 32.47
C THR A 292 7.30 8.76 32.81
N PHE A 293 8.34 8.97 31.99
CA PHE A 293 9.35 10.00 32.20
C PHE A 293 9.12 11.16 31.25
N ALA A 294 8.92 12.37 31.76
CA ALA A 294 8.60 13.53 30.96
C ALA A 294 9.50 14.73 31.30
N SER A 295 10.17 15.30 30.29
CA SER A 295 10.94 16.54 30.43
C SER A 295 10.41 17.67 29.55
N ARG A 296 10.31 18.89 30.09
CA ARG A 296 9.87 20.07 29.34
C ARG A 296 10.98 20.62 28.43
N ASN A 297 12.15 20.89 29.00
CA ASN A 297 13.26 21.55 28.32
C ASN A 297 14.62 20.84 28.54
N GLY A 298 14.61 19.56 28.91
CA GLY A 298 15.83 18.80 29.17
C GLY A 298 15.83 17.42 28.50
N THR A 299 16.93 16.72 28.70
CA THR A 299 17.13 15.37 28.20
C THR A 299 16.61 14.35 29.22
N VAL A 300 15.86 13.35 28.73
CA VAL A 300 15.56 12.15 29.52
C VAL A 300 16.61 11.10 29.19
N ASN A 301 17.43 10.77 30.17
CA ASN A 301 18.48 9.76 30.05
C ASN A 301 18.09 8.50 30.82
N ILE A 302 18.06 7.35 30.14
CA ILE A 302 17.81 6.04 30.77
C ILE A 302 18.99 5.15 30.44
N SER A 303 19.67 4.63 31.47
CA SER A 303 20.81 3.72 31.28
C SER A 303 20.72 2.44 32.11
N SER A 304 21.00 1.32 31.46
CA SER A 304 21.25 0.02 32.08
C SER A 304 22.45 -0.65 31.43
N THR A 305 23.41 -1.08 32.26
CA THR A 305 24.66 -1.72 31.78
C THR A 305 24.83 -3.14 32.30
N GLY A 306 23.89 -3.62 33.13
CA GLY A 306 23.93 -4.97 33.67
C GLY A 306 23.18 -5.97 32.78
N SER A 307 23.15 -7.23 33.22
CA SER A 307 22.55 -8.33 32.46
C SER A 307 21.09 -8.60 32.82
N LEU A 308 20.55 -7.96 33.86
CA LEU A 308 19.13 -8.14 34.22
C LEU A 308 18.23 -7.31 33.30
N GLY A 309 18.70 -6.13 32.89
CA GLY A 309 17.93 -5.16 32.13
C GLY A 309 16.82 -4.52 32.96
N ASN A 310 16.24 -3.45 32.44
CA ASN A 310 15.10 -2.79 33.06
C ASN A 310 13.79 -3.27 32.42
N HIS A 311 12.70 -3.26 33.19
CA HIS A 311 11.35 -3.64 32.76
C HIS A 311 10.40 -2.46 33.00
N LEU A 312 10.37 -1.51 32.06
CA LEU A 312 9.65 -0.26 32.21
C LEU A 312 8.38 -0.24 31.36
N GLN A 313 7.29 0.23 31.95
CA GLN A 313 6.00 0.37 31.29
C GLN A 313 5.39 1.75 31.60
N PRO A 314 4.43 2.25 30.82
CA PRO A 314 3.78 3.54 31.08
C PRO A 314 3.06 3.56 32.43
N ALA A 315 2.92 4.74 33.01
CA ALA A 315 2.24 4.90 34.29
C ALA A 315 0.77 4.49 34.24
N ASP A 316 0.29 3.78 35.27
CA ASP A 316 -1.09 3.26 35.31
C ASP A 316 -2.14 4.37 35.26
N SER A 317 -1.79 5.56 35.77
CA SER A 317 -2.62 6.77 35.72
C SER A 317 -2.94 7.22 34.29
N LEU A 318 -2.19 6.77 33.28
CA LEU A 318 -2.44 7.07 31.87
C LEU A 318 -3.40 6.07 31.22
N SER A 319 -3.73 4.96 31.89
CA SER A 319 -4.63 3.94 31.34
C SER A 319 -5.99 4.54 30.96
N GLY A 320 -6.45 4.24 29.75
CA GLY A 320 -7.69 4.80 29.19
C GLY A 320 -7.60 6.23 28.67
N THR A 321 -6.41 6.86 28.71
CA THR A 321 -6.15 8.16 28.07
C THR A 321 -5.49 7.97 26.69
N PRO A 322 -5.47 8.99 25.82
CA PRO A 322 -4.70 8.96 24.57
C PRO A 322 -3.19 8.74 24.78
N LEU A 323 -2.69 8.95 26.00
CA LEU A 323 -1.30 8.77 26.39
C LEU A 323 -1.06 7.45 27.12
N ALA A 324 -2.00 6.50 27.08
CA ALA A 324 -1.90 5.22 27.81
C ALA A 324 -0.61 4.45 27.53
N ASN A 325 -0.05 4.62 26.33
CA ASN A 325 1.19 3.97 25.91
C ASN A 325 2.41 4.90 26.03
N LEU A 326 2.33 6.11 26.59
CA LEU A 326 3.49 7.02 26.64
C LEU A 326 4.50 6.60 27.72
N LEU A 327 5.70 6.16 27.32
CA LEU A 327 6.77 5.78 28.24
C LEU A 327 7.74 6.93 28.50
N VAL A 328 8.22 7.57 27.44
CA VAL A 328 9.18 8.68 27.53
C VAL A 328 8.70 9.83 26.67
N PHE A 329 8.73 11.04 27.22
CA PHE A 329 8.43 12.27 26.51
C PHE A 329 9.47 13.34 26.80
N SER A 330 9.95 14.02 25.76
CA SER A 330 10.67 15.28 25.95
C SER A 330 10.27 16.31 24.91
N ALA A 331 9.86 17.50 25.39
CA ALA A 331 9.57 18.65 24.55
C ALA A 331 10.81 19.52 24.27
N SER A 332 11.99 19.04 24.67
CA SER A 332 13.27 19.74 24.51
C SER A 332 13.61 19.97 23.03
N THR A 333 14.33 21.06 22.79
CA THR A 333 14.95 21.40 21.50
C THR A 333 16.48 21.24 21.55
N SER A 334 16.99 20.51 22.54
CA SER A 334 18.41 20.12 22.63
C SER A 334 18.82 19.26 21.43
N SER A 335 20.12 18.96 21.29
CA SER A 335 20.60 18.07 20.22
C SER A 335 20.06 16.64 20.34
N SER A 336 19.79 16.19 21.57
CA SER A 336 19.18 14.91 21.89
C SER A 336 18.24 15.11 23.09
N ALA A 337 16.95 14.86 22.90
CA ALA A 337 15.94 15.05 23.94
C ALA A 337 15.68 13.78 24.75
N VAL A 338 15.97 12.62 24.14
CA VAL A 338 15.94 11.32 24.82
C VAL A 338 17.20 10.56 24.45
N GLU A 339 17.87 10.02 25.47
CA GLU A 339 19.04 9.18 25.31
C GLU A 339 18.83 7.91 26.14
N MET A 340 18.74 6.76 25.46
CA MET A 340 18.62 5.47 26.10
C MET A 340 19.87 4.66 25.78
N THR A 341 20.65 4.29 26.79
CA THR A 341 21.78 3.36 26.65
C THR A 341 21.49 2.14 27.51
N VAL A 342 20.84 1.14 26.91
CA VAL A 342 20.20 0.05 27.63
C VAL A 342 20.78 -1.29 27.22
N THR A 343 21.04 -2.13 28.22
CA THR A 343 21.47 -3.51 28.06
C THR A 343 20.40 -4.43 28.60
N ALA A 344 19.96 -5.43 27.82
CA ALA A 344 18.82 -6.29 28.12
C ALA A 344 17.54 -5.51 28.51
N GLY A 345 16.50 -6.26 28.88
CA GLY A 345 15.28 -5.70 29.43
C GLY A 345 14.17 -5.48 28.41
N ARG A 346 13.03 -5.00 28.93
CA ARG A 346 11.80 -4.76 28.18
C ARG A 346 11.27 -3.37 28.44
N TYR A 347 10.98 -2.64 27.38
CA TYR A 347 10.44 -1.30 27.41
C TYR A 347 9.11 -1.34 26.68
N ALA A 348 8.02 -1.01 27.36
CA ALA A 348 6.71 -0.95 26.73
C ALA A 348 6.27 0.51 26.57
N GLY A 349 5.77 0.87 25.39
CA GLY A 349 5.22 2.19 25.11
C GLY A 349 6.03 3.04 24.12
N TYR A 350 5.53 4.25 23.90
CA TYR A 350 6.05 5.22 22.97
C TYR A 350 7.15 6.07 23.61
N ILE A 351 8.25 6.22 22.88
CA ILE A 351 9.33 7.16 23.14
C ILE A 351 9.12 8.33 22.18
N HIS A 352 8.79 9.51 22.70
CA HIS A 352 8.37 10.64 21.90
C HIS A 352 9.20 11.91 22.16
N ALA A 353 9.79 12.45 21.09
CA ALA A 353 10.55 13.71 21.13
C ALA A 353 10.25 14.57 19.88
N PRO A 354 9.13 15.31 19.85
CA PRO A 354 8.63 15.95 18.62
C PRO A 354 9.54 17.05 18.04
N LYS A 355 10.52 17.54 18.81
CA LYS A 355 11.36 18.70 18.43
C LYS A 355 12.87 18.42 18.45
N SER A 356 13.26 17.17 18.66
CA SER A 356 14.66 16.81 18.84
C SER A 356 14.88 15.32 18.55
N ARG A 357 16.14 14.89 18.63
CA ARG A 357 16.57 13.52 18.38
C ARG A 357 16.27 12.59 19.55
N VAL A 358 15.88 11.36 19.23
CA VAL A 358 15.96 10.21 20.13
C VAL A 358 17.20 9.41 19.76
N VAL A 359 18.07 9.15 20.75
CA VAL A 359 19.19 8.22 20.63
C VAL A 359 18.84 6.96 21.41
N PHE A 360 18.76 5.83 20.73
CA PHE A 360 18.50 4.53 21.35
C PHE A 360 19.69 3.60 21.07
N ASN A 361 20.49 3.35 22.10
CA ASN A 361 21.63 2.47 22.06
C ASN A 361 21.32 1.19 22.84
N GLY A 362 21.05 0.11 22.13
CA GLY A 362 20.69 -1.17 22.71
C GLY A 362 21.86 -2.16 22.75
N GLY A 363 21.95 -2.96 23.81
CA GLY A 363 22.89 -4.07 23.90
C GLY A 363 22.23 -5.32 24.46
N GLN A 364 22.49 -6.50 23.88
CA GLN A 364 22.10 -7.79 24.43
C GLN A 364 20.59 -7.95 24.70
N ASN A 365 19.79 -8.31 23.69
CA ASN A 365 18.37 -8.68 23.82
C ASN A 365 17.50 -7.56 24.44
N VAL A 366 17.55 -6.37 23.84
CA VAL A 366 16.66 -5.26 24.22
C VAL A 366 15.36 -5.40 23.45
N ASP A 367 14.24 -5.39 24.17
CA ASP A 367 12.90 -5.51 23.59
C ASP A 367 12.09 -4.24 23.86
N LEU A 368 11.76 -3.50 22.80
CA LEU A 368 10.88 -2.34 22.82
C LEU A 368 9.55 -2.71 22.19
N ASN A 369 8.52 -2.93 23.00
CA ASN A 369 7.16 -3.11 22.54
C ASN A 369 6.45 -1.74 22.51
N GLY A 370 6.52 -1.06 21.38
CA GLY A 370 6.06 0.31 21.22
C GLY A 370 6.62 0.97 19.98
N ALA A 371 6.87 2.28 20.06
CA ALA A 371 7.29 3.08 18.93
C ALA A 371 8.27 4.17 19.34
N ILE A 372 9.19 4.52 18.44
CA ILE A 372 10.04 5.70 18.57
C ILE A 372 9.57 6.76 17.57
N ILE A 373 9.09 7.89 18.08
CA ILE A 373 8.50 8.97 17.28
C ILE A 373 9.20 10.28 17.63
N ALA A 374 10.04 10.77 16.74
CA ALA A 374 10.93 11.89 17.03
C ALA A 374 11.04 12.89 15.88
N LEU A 375 11.80 13.97 16.08
CA LEU A 375 12.27 14.77 14.95
C LEU A 375 13.25 13.93 14.12
N THR A 376 14.24 13.34 14.79
CA THR A 376 15.18 12.37 14.21
C THR A 376 15.41 11.20 15.16
N VAL A 377 15.77 10.03 14.63
CA VAL A 377 16.00 8.78 15.37
C VAL A 377 17.38 8.26 15.01
N LEU A 378 18.19 8.00 16.03
CA LEU A 378 19.47 7.29 15.90
C LEU A 378 19.39 5.99 16.72
N LEU A 379 19.48 4.86 16.04
CA LEU A 379 19.50 3.53 16.62
C LEU A 379 20.91 2.95 16.49
N THR A 380 21.55 2.62 17.62
CA THR A 380 22.89 2.02 17.63
C THR A 380 22.94 0.77 18.50
N GLY A 381 23.97 -0.05 18.31
CA GLY A 381 24.28 -1.17 19.21
C GLY A 381 23.95 -2.52 18.60
N SER A 382 23.39 -3.46 19.39
CA SER A 382 23.12 -4.81 18.89
C SER A 382 21.99 -5.56 19.61
N ASN A 383 21.35 -6.48 18.88
CA ASN A 383 20.28 -7.36 19.37
C ASN A 383 19.10 -6.56 19.94
N ILE A 384 18.48 -5.78 19.07
CA ILE A 384 17.37 -4.88 19.42
C ILE A 384 16.13 -5.37 18.70
N THR A 385 15.06 -5.62 19.43
CA THR A 385 13.74 -5.93 18.88
C THR A 385 12.82 -4.74 19.15
N ILE A 386 12.17 -4.24 18.12
CA ILE A 386 11.14 -3.19 18.19
C ILE A 386 9.86 -3.78 17.60
N GLU A 387 8.81 -3.91 18.40
CA GLU A 387 7.51 -4.40 17.98
C GLU A 387 6.48 -3.28 18.14
N ALA A 388 5.87 -2.83 17.05
CA ALA A 388 4.88 -1.76 17.07
C ALA A 388 3.67 -2.14 17.92
N LEU A 389 3.29 -1.25 18.85
CA LEU A 389 2.05 -1.37 19.59
C LEU A 389 0.85 -0.94 18.73
N PRO A 390 -0.29 -1.67 18.81
CA PRO A 390 -1.53 -1.24 18.17
C PRO A 390 -1.97 0.15 18.62
N GLY A 391 -2.42 0.96 17.66
CA GLY A 391 -3.10 2.24 17.94
C GLY A 391 -2.44 3.46 17.32
N LEU A 392 -1.28 3.31 16.66
CA LEU A 392 -0.64 4.37 15.88
C LEU A 392 -0.49 3.89 14.44
N SER A 393 -1.51 4.14 13.62
CA SER A 393 -1.50 3.76 12.21
C SER A 393 -0.30 4.34 11.48
N GLY A 394 0.40 3.48 10.74
CA GLY A 394 1.52 3.87 9.91
C GLY A 394 1.13 4.53 8.61
N PRO A 395 2.13 4.95 7.82
CA PRO A 395 1.91 5.55 6.52
C PRO A 395 1.05 4.66 5.62
N PRO A 396 0.20 5.26 4.78
CA PRO A 396 -0.71 4.51 3.92
C PRO A 396 0.04 3.52 3.01
N GLY A 397 -0.59 2.36 2.81
CA GLY A 397 -0.13 1.36 1.86
C GLY A 397 -0.13 1.85 0.40
N PRO A 398 0.31 1.02 -0.55
CA PRO A 398 0.09 1.32 -1.96
C PRO A 398 -1.42 1.46 -2.24
N PRO A 399 -1.81 2.36 -3.15
CA PRO A 399 -3.20 2.54 -3.52
C PRO A 399 -3.77 1.25 -4.12
N GLU A 400 -5.04 0.97 -3.84
CA GLU A 400 -5.73 -0.17 -4.44
C GLU A 400 -6.10 0.14 -5.88
N ILE A 401 -5.59 -0.65 -6.83
CA ILE A 401 -5.91 -0.50 -8.24
C ILE A 401 -6.80 -1.66 -8.66
N HIS A 402 -8.00 -1.36 -9.14
CA HIS A 402 -8.95 -2.35 -9.62
C HIS A 402 -9.75 -1.84 -10.83
N LEU A 403 -10.43 -2.76 -11.51
CA LEU A 403 -11.39 -2.45 -12.57
C LEU A 403 -12.79 -2.36 -11.95
N GLU A 404 -13.58 -1.38 -12.40
CA GLU A 404 -15.01 -1.35 -12.14
C GLU A 404 -15.74 -2.14 -13.25
N ASP A 405 -16.61 -3.06 -12.84
CA ASP A 405 -17.45 -3.90 -13.72
C ASP A 405 -18.70 -3.17 -14.23
#